data_AF-D8QB41-F1
#
_entry.id   AF-D8QB41-F1
#
_cell.length_a   1.000
_cell.length_b   1.000
_cell.length_c   1.000
_cell.angle_alpha   90.00
_cell.angle_beta   90.00
_cell.angle_gamma   90.00
#
_symmetry.space_group_name_H-M   'P 1'
#
loop_
_entity.id
_entity.type
_entity.pdbx_description
1 polymer ?
#
loop_
_entity_poly.entity_id
_entity_poly.type
_entity_poly.pdbx_seq_one_letter_code
_entity_poly.pdbx_strand_id
1 'polypeptide(L)'
;MPRLESVDMDGRIHPILKLLRAPGVKSVIVRRCQLNDNDATASLLEFLCDAEFAPTDVRHLELLNFHHQPRSTVDDGRVNRLLFILRRLESLRSLSIGVGSGQCNPTMSFAPGASLFDRIREEGLLPNLTDLTVHNGCKAGHPHHLDIRNSVREMAESRALPSLINGRDVVALRRVETDFDVESD
;
A
#
# COMPACT_ATOMS: atom_id res chain seq x y z
N MET A 1 -3.49 -11.82 -29.42
CA MET A 1 -3.81 -10.57 -28.70
C MET A 1 -2.62 -10.18 -27.83
N PRO A 2 -2.21 -8.91 -27.78
CA PRO A 2 -1.17 -8.47 -26.86
C PRO A 2 -1.61 -8.76 -25.42
N ARG A 3 -0.70 -9.33 -24.61
CA ARG A 3 -0.95 -9.59 -23.18
C ARG A 3 -0.75 -8.28 -22.42
N LEU A 4 -1.79 -7.79 -21.76
CA LEU A 4 -1.69 -6.62 -20.91
C LEU A 4 -0.96 -7.01 -19.61
N GLU A 5 0.26 -6.51 -19.41
CA GLU A 5 1.09 -6.87 -18.26
C GLU A 5 1.17 -5.77 -17.19
N SER A 6 0.93 -4.52 -17.58
CA SER A 6 0.99 -3.36 -16.69
C SER A 6 -0.16 -2.41 -16.96
N VAL A 7 -0.73 -1.86 -15.88
CA VAL A 7 -1.80 -0.86 -15.92
C VAL A 7 -1.34 0.34 -15.10
N ASP A 8 -1.20 1.49 -15.74
CA ASP A 8 -0.90 2.78 -15.11
C ASP A 8 -2.15 3.66 -15.13
N MET A 9 -2.67 3.94 -13.94
CA MET A 9 -3.84 4.78 -13.72
C MET A 9 -3.38 6.09 -13.11
N ASP A 10 -3.21 7.09 -13.98
CA ASP A 10 -2.87 8.45 -13.59
C ASP A 10 -4.11 9.35 -13.73
N GLY A 11 -4.76 9.67 -12.61
CA GLY A 11 -5.90 10.57 -12.54
C GLY A 11 -7.24 10.07 -13.13
N ARG A 12 -7.27 8.97 -13.90
CA ARG A 12 -8.51 8.42 -14.50
C ARG A 12 -8.69 6.93 -14.19
N ILE A 13 -9.32 6.62 -13.06
CA ILE A 13 -9.49 5.23 -12.61
C ILE A 13 -10.64 4.51 -13.33
N HIS A 14 -11.85 5.09 -13.37
CA HIS A 14 -13.07 4.33 -13.75
C HIS A 14 -13.04 3.68 -15.14
N PRO A 15 -12.51 4.31 -16.21
CA PRO A 15 -12.46 3.68 -17.53
C PRO A 15 -11.50 2.49 -17.59
N ILE A 16 -10.51 2.45 -16.69
CA ILE A 16 -9.34 1.58 -16.76
C ILE A 16 -9.46 0.42 -15.75
N LEU A 17 -10.32 0.52 -14.73
CA LEU A 17 -10.55 -0.55 -13.74
C LEU A 17 -10.82 -1.92 -14.37
N LYS A 18 -11.63 -1.99 -15.44
CA LYS A 18 -11.94 -3.25 -16.12
C LYS A 18 -10.70 -3.94 -16.69
N LEU A 19 -9.65 -3.19 -17.02
CA LEU A 19 -8.40 -3.72 -17.55
C LEU A 19 -7.61 -4.50 -16.49
N LEU A 20 -7.83 -4.23 -15.20
CA LEU A 20 -7.22 -5.02 -14.13
C LEU A 20 -7.68 -6.49 -14.19
N ARG A 21 -8.89 -6.78 -14.70
CA ARG A 21 -9.36 -8.17 -14.89
C ARG A 21 -8.63 -8.90 -16.05
N ALA A 22 -7.78 -8.23 -16.81
CA ALA A 22 -7.08 -8.87 -17.91
C ALA A 22 -6.13 -9.96 -17.37
N PRO A 23 -6.15 -11.17 -17.94
CA PRO A 23 -5.26 -12.24 -17.50
C PRO A 23 -3.80 -11.85 -17.79
N GLY A 24 -2.95 -11.93 -16.77
CA GLY A 24 -1.52 -11.65 -16.88
C GLY A 24 -1.08 -10.23 -16.48
N VAL A 25 -1.97 -9.40 -15.93
CA VAL A 25 -1.57 -8.15 -15.29
C VAL A 25 -0.67 -8.46 -14.08
N LYS A 26 0.57 -8.00 -14.15
CA LYS A 26 1.61 -8.18 -13.11
C LYS A 26 1.94 -6.89 -12.38
N SER A 27 1.65 -5.74 -12.99
CA SER A 27 2.00 -4.42 -12.48
C SER A 27 0.77 -3.54 -12.48
N VAL A 28 0.43 -2.99 -11.31
CA VAL A 28 -0.67 -2.07 -11.11
C VAL A 28 -0.11 -0.81 -10.48
N ILE A 29 -0.23 0.30 -11.21
CA ILE A 29 0.29 1.59 -10.81
C ILE A 29 -0.88 2.55 -10.72
N VAL A 30 -1.00 3.25 -9.59
CA VAL A 30 -2.08 4.17 -9.30
C VAL A 30 -1.45 5.46 -8.78
N ARG A 31 -1.60 6.54 -9.55
CA ARG A 31 -1.04 7.86 -9.22
C ARG A 31 -2.10 8.94 -9.34
N ARG A 32 -1.94 10.00 -8.53
CA ARG A 32 -2.63 11.30 -8.66
C ARG A 32 -4.14 11.17 -8.90
N CYS A 33 -4.80 10.30 -8.17
CA CYS A 33 -6.24 10.11 -8.30
C CYS A 33 -6.94 11.32 -7.68
N GLN A 34 -7.24 12.32 -8.51
CA GLN A 34 -7.87 13.56 -8.08
C GLN A 34 -9.31 13.29 -7.63
N LEU A 35 -9.67 13.90 -6.50
CA LEU A 35 -10.91 13.71 -5.75
C LEU A 35 -12.17 14.31 -6.39
N ASN A 36 -12.03 14.94 -7.55
CA ASN A 36 -13.07 15.82 -8.08
C ASN A 36 -14.14 15.05 -8.86
N ASP A 37 -13.85 13.82 -9.29
CA ASP A 37 -14.81 12.90 -9.89
C ASP A 37 -14.96 11.67 -8.99
N ASN A 38 -16.06 11.59 -8.23
CA ASN A 38 -16.55 10.40 -7.52
C ASN A 38 -15.46 9.41 -7.04
N ASP A 39 -14.79 9.76 -5.94
CA ASP A 39 -13.90 8.91 -5.11
C ASP A 39 -13.23 7.73 -5.85
N ALA A 40 -12.44 8.06 -6.87
CA ALA A 40 -11.68 7.13 -7.70
C ALA A 40 -10.89 6.12 -6.85
N THR A 41 -10.34 6.59 -5.72
CA THR A 41 -9.69 5.79 -4.69
C THR A 41 -10.62 4.73 -4.06
N ALA A 42 -11.81 5.10 -3.61
CA ALA A 42 -12.77 4.13 -3.09
C ALA A 42 -13.26 3.16 -4.17
N SER A 43 -13.47 3.62 -5.40
CA SER A 43 -13.84 2.73 -6.53
C SER A 43 -12.73 1.71 -6.84
N LEU A 44 -11.46 2.12 -6.77
CA LEU A 44 -10.34 1.20 -6.90
C LEU A 44 -10.30 0.19 -5.75
N LEU A 45 -10.42 0.64 -4.50
CA LEU A 45 -10.44 -0.28 -3.35
C LEU A 45 -11.61 -1.26 -3.44
N GLU A 46 -12.80 -0.78 -3.81
CA GLU A 46 -13.98 -1.62 -4.01
C GLU A 46 -13.76 -2.65 -5.11
N PHE A 47 -13.17 -2.24 -6.23
CA PHE A 47 -12.82 -3.14 -7.32
C PHE A 47 -11.76 -4.17 -6.91
N LEU A 48 -10.71 -3.77 -6.20
CA LEU A 48 -9.67 -4.68 -5.72
C LEU A 48 -10.18 -5.63 -4.61
N CYS A 49 -11.22 -5.22 -3.88
CA CYS A 49 -11.93 -6.05 -2.92
C CYS A 49 -12.94 -7.03 -3.57
N ASP A 50 -13.27 -6.84 -4.84
CA ASP A 50 -14.20 -7.72 -5.57
C ASP A 50 -13.70 -9.17 -5.54
N ALA A 51 -14.57 -10.10 -5.16
CA ALA A 51 -14.25 -11.52 -5.05
C ALA A 51 -13.93 -12.13 -6.42
N GLU A 52 -14.55 -11.61 -7.49
CA GLU A 52 -14.28 -12.03 -8.87
C GLU A 52 -12.90 -11.57 -9.37
N PHE A 53 -12.34 -10.54 -8.75
CA PHE A 53 -11.02 -10.05 -9.05
C PHE A 53 -10.00 -10.83 -8.22
N ALA A 54 -9.27 -11.76 -8.84
CA ALA A 54 -8.18 -12.50 -8.19
C ALA A 54 -6.83 -11.89 -8.59
N PRO A 55 -6.24 -10.97 -7.79
CA PRO A 55 -4.95 -10.37 -8.14
C PRO A 55 -3.76 -11.28 -7.84
N THR A 56 -3.93 -12.61 -7.90
CA THR A 56 -2.92 -13.59 -7.47
C THR A 56 -1.60 -13.46 -8.21
N ASP A 57 -1.58 -12.84 -9.39
CA ASP A 57 -0.38 -12.66 -10.21
C ASP A 57 0.23 -11.25 -10.15
N VAL A 58 -0.36 -10.32 -9.38
CA VAL A 58 0.18 -8.97 -9.24
C VAL A 58 1.50 -9.04 -8.46
N ARG A 59 2.60 -8.67 -9.11
CA ARG A 59 3.97 -8.68 -8.57
C ARG A 59 4.45 -7.28 -8.17
N HIS A 60 3.88 -6.25 -8.76
CA HIS A 60 4.21 -4.86 -8.49
C HIS A 60 2.94 -4.04 -8.27
N LEU A 61 2.88 -3.34 -7.15
CA LEU A 61 1.79 -2.45 -6.79
C LEU A 61 2.38 -1.11 -6.38
N GLU A 62 1.91 -0.04 -7.02
CA GLU A 62 2.27 1.33 -6.68
C GLU A 62 0.99 2.14 -6.38
N LEU A 63 0.91 2.69 -5.18
CA LEU A 63 -0.21 3.50 -4.68
C LEU A 63 0.31 4.86 -4.22
N LEU A 64 0.45 5.82 -5.14
CA LEU A 64 0.97 7.17 -4.85
C LEU A 64 -0.11 8.23 -4.85
N ASN A 65 0.06 9.23 -3.97
CA ASN A 65 -0.88 10.35 -3.81
C ASN A 65 -2.31 9.87 -3.54
N PHE A 66 -2.41 8.88 -2.66
CA PHE A 66 -3.66 8.31 -2.19
C PHE A 66 -4.35 9.29 -1.23
N HIS A 67 -4.94 10.35 -1.78
CA HIS A 67 -5.50 11.44 -0.99
C HIS A 67 -6.75 10.96 -0.22
N HIS A 68 -6.64 10.97 1.11
CA HIS A 68 -7.76 10.87 2.02
C HIS A 68 -8.41 12.25 2.17
N GLN A 69 -9.73 12.39 2.02
CA GLN A 69 -10.45 13.56 2.54
C GLN A 69 -10.97 13.24 3.95
N PRO A 70 -10.56 13.99 4.98
CA PRO A 70 -11.06 13.83 6.33
C PRO A 70 -12.44 14.50 6.39
N ARG A 71 -13.50 13.81 5.97
CA ARG A 71 -14.87 14.36 6.08
C ARG A 71 -15.89 13.47 6.79
N SER A 72 -15.55 12.24 7.18
CA SER A 72 -16.44 11.49 8.07
C SER A 72 -15.73 10.34 8.77
N THR A 73 -16.30 9.91 9.89
CA THR A 73 -16.00 8.76 10.79
C THR A 73 -15.92 7.37 10.11
N VAL A 74 -15.63 7.33 8.81
CA VAL A 74 -15.52 6.13 7.94
C VAL A 74 -14.03 5.81 7.72
N ASP A 75 -13.21 5.97 8.76
CA ASP A 75 -11.76 5.89 8.67
C ASP A 75 -11.25 4.44 8.71
N ASP A 76 -11.89 3.59 9.52
CA ASP A 76 -11.54 2.16 9.63
C ASP A 76 -11.83 1.37 8.35
N GLY A 77 -12.81 1.80 7.55
CA GLY A 77 -13.28 1.06 6.38
C GLY A 77 -12.24 0.97 5.25
N ARG A 78 -11.51 2.06 4.97
CA ARG A 78 -10.54 2.09 3.86
C ARG A 78 -9.24 1.37 4.19
N VAL A 79 -8.76 1.51 5.42
CA VAL A 79 -7.57 0.79 5.91
C VAL A 79 -7.82 -0.71 5.95
N ASN A 80 -8.97 -1.14 6.49
CA ASN A 80 -9.33 -2.56 6.49
C ASN A 80 -9.49 -3.11 5.07
N ARG A 81 -10.00 -2.31 4.12
CA ARG A 81 -10.04 -2.68 2.70
C ARG A 81 -8.64 -2.81 2.11
N LEU A 82 -7.72 -1.88 2.41
CA LEU A 82 -6.34 -1.99 1.96
C LEU A 82 -5.66 -3.25 2.53
N LEU A 83 -5.79 -3.51 3.83
CA LEU A 83 -5.27 -4.74 4.44
C LEU A 83 -5.90 -6.00 3.82
N PHE A 84 -7.21 -5.98 3.53
CA PHE A 84 -7.88 -7.06 2.83
C PHE A 84 -7.28 -7.31 1.45
N ILE A 85 -6.98 -6.26 0.69
CA ILE A 85 -6.32 -6.36 -0.62
C ILE A 85 -4.91 -6.91 -0.45
N LEU A 86 -4.11 -6.36 0.45
CA LEU A 86 -2.73 -6.81 0.70
C LEU A 86 -2.68 -8.28 1.12
N ARG A 87 -3.66 -8.78 1.88
CA ARG A 87 -3.79 -10.21 2.24
C ARG A 87 -3.97 -11.13 1.03
N ARG A 88 -4.52 -10.63 -0.08
CA ARG A 88 -4.76 -11.39 -1.31
C ARG A 88 -3.59 -11.32 -2.30
N LEU A 89 -2.63 -10.44 -2.06
CA LEU A 89 -1.49 -10.17 -2.94
C LEU A 89 -0.26 -10.99 -2.54
N GLU A 90 -0.40 -12.31 -2.47
CA GLU A 90 0.69 -13.19 -2.01
C GLU A 90 1.90 -13.18 -2.95
N SER A 91 1.69 -12.99 -4.25
CA SER A 91 2.77 -12.90 -5.26
C SER A 91 3.47 -11.54 -5.32
N LEU A 92 3.04 -10.56 -4.50
CA LEU A 92 3.59 -9.22 -4.55
C LEU A 92 5.06 -9.24 -4.15
N ARG A 93 5.91 -8.67 -5.00
CA ARG A 93 7.36 -8.54 -4.80
C ARG A 93 7.78 -7.11 -4.55
N SER A 94 7.05 -6.16 -5.13
CA SER A 94 7.34 -4.74 -5.01
C SER A 94 6.08 -3.99 -4.61
N LEU A 95 6.19 -3.21 -3.52
CA LEU A 95 5.15 -2.32 -3.02
C LEU A 95 5.73 -0.92 -2.93
N SER A 96 5.10 0.02 -3.63
CA SER A 96 5.33 1.45 -3.44
C SER A 96 4.06 2.09 -2.89
N ILE A 97 4.17 2.81 -1.77
CA ILE A 97 3.02 3.43 -1.11
C ILE A 97 3.35 4.85 -0.65
N GLY A 98 2.49 5.79 -1.03
CA GLY A 98 2.48 7.15 -0.50
C GLY A 98 1.59 7.26 0.73
N VAL A 99 2.19 7.47 1.89
CA VAL A 99 1.53 7.72 3.16
C VAL A 99 1.60 9.22 3.45
N GLY A 100 0.56 9.96 3.09
CA GLY A 100 0.53 11.40 3.38
C GLY A 100 -0.55 12.16 2.62
N SER A 101 -0.90 13.34 3.13
CA SER A 101 -1.85 14.23 2.49
C SER A 101 -1.24 15.54 2.05
N GLY A 102 -1.98 16.22 1.18
CA GLY A 102 -1.73 17.59 0.79
C GLY A 102 -1.95 18.64 1.88
N GLN A 103 -1.68 18.38 3.19
CA GLN A 103 -1.21 19.36 4.23
C GLN A 103 -1.28 18.87 5.70
N CYS A 104 -0.87 17.63 6.03
CA CYS A 104 -1.05 16.97 7.35
C CYS A 104 -2.48 16.47 7.58
N ASN A 105 -2.85 15.38 6.91
CA ASN A 105 -3.95 14.54 7.35
C ASN A 105 -3.41 13.61 8.43
N PRO A 106 -4.27 13.14 9.32
CA PRO A 106 -4.07 11.89 10.06
C PRO A 106 -4.18 10.66 9.11
N THR A 107 -3.58 10.73 7.92
CA THR A 107 -3.72 9.73 6.83
C THR A 107 -3.22 8.38 7.29
N MET A 108 -4.16 7.45 7.45
CA MET A 108 -3.97 6.12 8.02
C MET A 108 -3.46 6.15 9.46
N SER A 109 -4.03 7.00 10.31
CA SER A 109 -4.05 6.68 11.73
C SER A 109 -4.91 5.44 11.91
N PHE A 110 -4.28 4.32 12.17
CA PHE A 110 -4.95 3.18 12.76
C PHE A 110 -5.42 3.59 14.16
N ALA A 111 -6.23 2.76 14.81
CA ALA A 111 -6.47 2.89 16.25
C ALA A 111 -5.13 3.21 16.95
N PRO A 112 -5.13 4.09 17.97
CA PRO A 112 -3.89 4.52 18.62
C PRO A 112 -3.02 3.29 18.97
N GLY A 113 -1.93 3.08 18.23
CA GLY A 113 -0.96 2.01 18.48
C GLY A 113 -0.62 0.99 17.37
N ALA A 114 -1.11 1.06 16.13
CA ALA A 114 -0.63 0.10 15.10
C ALA A 114 -0.64 0.64 13.67
N SER A 115 0.45 1.17 13.12
CA SER A 115 0.51 1.62 11.73
C SER A 115 0.26 0.50 10.67
N LEU A 116 0.17 0.87 9.39
CA LEU A 116 -0.01 -0.10 8.29
C LEU A 116 1.12 -1.10 8.24
N PHE A 117 2.33 -0.59 8.47
CA PHE A 117 3.55 -1.38 8.46
C PHE A 117 3.63 -2.28 9.69
N ASP A 118 3.10 -1.85 10.84
CA ASP A 118 2.95 -2.72 12.02
C ASP A 118 2.02 -3.88 11.71
N ARG A 119 0.88 -3.64 11.06
CA ARG A 119 -0.05 -4.72 10.66
C ARG A 119 0.53 -5.65 9.61
N ILE A 120 1.27 -5.13 8.64
CA ILE A 120 1.99 -5.96 7.65
C ILE A 120 3.01 -6.85 8.36
N ARG A 121 3.79 -6.26 9.27
CA ARG A 121 4.81 -6.94 10.08
C ARG A 121 4.20 -7.99 10.99
N GLU A 122 3.18 -7.64 11.76
CA GLU A 122 2.57 -8.53 12.74
C GLU A 122 1.83 -9.68 12.06
N GLU A 123 1.03 -9.42 11.03
CA GLU A 123 0.24 -10.46 10.37
C GLU A 123 1.03 -11.29 9.33
N GLY A 124 2.30 -10.96 9.07
CA GLY A 124 3.09 -11.62 8.03
C GLY A 124 2.48 -11.43 6.64
N LEU A 125 1.97 -10.23 6.35
CA LEU A 125 1.40 -9.91 5.04
C LEU A 125 2.51 -9.78 4.00
N LEU A 126 2.15 -10.01 2.74
CA LEU A 126 3.05 -9.88 1.59
C LEU A 126 4.31 -10.75 1.77
N PRO A 127 4.16 -12.07 1.90
CA PRO A 127 5.25 -12.98 2.22
C PRO A 127 6.39 -12.95 1.20
N ASN A 128 6.10 -12.61 -0.07
CA ASN A 128 7.09 -12.54 -1.15
C ASN A 128 7.63 -11.13 -1.43
N LEU A 129 7.28 -10.14 -0.60
CA LEU A 129 7.74 -8.76 -0.78
C LEU A 129 9.26 -8.66 -0.60
N THR A 130 9.95 -8.14 -1.61
CA THR A 130 11.41 -7.91 -1.59
C THR A 130 11.77 -6.43 -1.67
N ASP A 131 10.90 -5.61 -2.27
CA ASP A 131 11.15 -4.21 -2.54
C ASP A 131 10.02 -3.36 -1.95
N LEU A 132 10.37 -2.48 -1.01
CA LEU A 132 9.44 -1.58 -0.36
C LEU A 132 9.86 -0.13 -0.63
N THR A 133 8.97 0.68 -1.18
CA THR A 133 9.14 2.13 -1.31
C THR A 133 8.05 2.84 -0.52
N VAL A 134 8.44 3.75 0.38
CA VAL A 134 7.49 4.52 1.19
C VAL A 134 7.72 6.01 0.97
N HIS A 135 6.67 6.72 0.55
CA HIS A 135 6.69 8.18 0.45
C HIS A 135 5.90 8.77 1.59
N ASN A 136 6.52 9.58 2.45
CA ASN A 136 5.91 10.22 3.58
C ASN A 136 5.58 11.69 3.26
N GLY A 137 4.30 11.98 3.15
CA GLY A 137 3.83 13.35 2.95
C GLY A 137 3.77 14.20 4.23
N CYS A 138 4.12 13.64 5.39
CA CYS A 138 4.18 14.38 6.66
C CYS A 138 5.47 15.20 6.77
N LYS A 139 5.37 16.41 7.34
CA LYS A 139 6.54 17.23 7.65
C LYS A 139 7.42 16.53 8.70
N ALA A 140 8.74 16.64 8.55
CA ALA A 140 9.70 16.19 9.55
C ALA A 140 9.38 16.79 10.93
N GLY A 141 9.48 15.98 11.98
CA GLY A 141 9.16 16.37 13.36
C GLY A 141 7.68 16.30 13.76
N HIS A 142 6.76 15.98 12.84
CA HIS A 142 5.38 15.67 13.20
C HIS A 142 5.31 14.28 13.90
N PRO A 143 4.49 14.05 14.93
CA PRO A 143 4.38 12.74 15.60
C PRO A 143 4.15 11.57 14.63
N HIS A 144 3.22 11.73 13.68
CA HIS A 144 3.00 10.73 12.62
C HIS A 144 4.21 10.44 11.73
N HIS A 145 5.11 11.41 11.53
CA HIS A 145 6.35 11.14 10.80
C HIS A 145 7.22 10.15 11.57
N LEU A 146 7.33 10.32 12.90
CA LEU A 146 8.07 9.40 13.77
C LEU A 146 7.39 8.02 13.82
N ASP A 147 6.07 7.96 13.92
CA ASP A 147 5.33 6.69 13.95
C ASP A 147 5.56 5.88 12.66
N ILE A 148 5.36 6.51 11.49
CA ILE A 148 5.59 5.86 10.19
C ILE A 148 7.05 5.41 10.07
N ARG A 149 7.99 6.28 10.47
CA ARG A 149 9.41 5.98 10.42
C ARG A 149 9.77 4.77 11.28
N ASN A 150 9.28 4.72 12.52
CA ASN A 150 9.55 3.64 13.45
C ASN A 150 8.96 2.32 12.94
N SER A 151 7.72 2.32 12.47
CA SER A 151 7.11 1.10 11.95
C SER A 151 7.76 0.57 10.67
N VAL A 152 8.21 1.46 9.77
CA VAL A 152 8.96 1.05 8.57
C VAL A 152 10.31 0.45 8.97
N ARG A 153 10.99 1.05 9.95
CA ARG A 153 12.25 0.53 10.53
C ARG A 153 12.06 -0.86 11.14
N GLU A 154 11.08 -1.03 12.01
CA GLU A 154 10.78 -2.33 12.65
C GLU A 154 10.38 -3.40 11.62
N MET A 155 9.62 -3.02 10.57
CA MET A 155 9.30 -3.92 9.47
C MET A 155 10.55 -4.32 8.68
N ALA A 156 11.45 -3.39 8.40
CA ALA A 156 12.71 -3.67 7.72
C ALA A 156 13.61 -4.61 8.55
N GLU A 157 13.76 -4.33 9.84
CA GLU A 157 14.55 -5.15 10.77
C GLU A 157 13.99 -6.57 10.90
N SER A 158 12.67 -6.70 11.13
CA SER A 158 12.01 -8.01 11.26
C SER A 158 12.07 -8.86 9.98
N ARG A 159 12.31 -8.23 8.83
CA ARG A 159 12.48 -8.88 7.52
C ARG A 159 13.89 -8.71 6.95
N ALA A 160 14.91 -8.51 7.79
CA ALA A 160 16.30 -8.47 7.34
C ALA A 160 16.78 -9.85 6.83
N LEU A 161 16.18 -10.92 7.33
CA LEU A 161 16.42 -12.31 6.92
C LEU A 161 15.08 -13.01 6.65
N PRO A 162 15.05 -14.10 5.86
CA PRO A 162 13.86 -14.92 5.74
C PRO A 162 13.45 -15.45 7.11
N SER A 163 12.17 -15.34 7.46
CA SER A 163 11.67 -15.65 8.80
C SER A 163 10.23 -16.17 8.76
N LEU A 164 9.80 -16.77 9.87
CA LEU A 164 8.42 -17.20 10.08
C LEU A 164 7.68 -16.14 10.91
N ILE A 165 6.65 -15.53 10.33
CA ILE A 165 5.83 -14.50 11.00
C ILE A 165 4.39 -14.98 11.02
N ASN A 166 3.82 -15.15 12.21
CA ASN A 166 2.45 -15.66 12.39
C ASN A 166 2.13 -16.91 11.55
N GLY A 167 3.09 -17.85 11.51
CA GLY A 167 2.95 -19.11 10.78
C GLY A 167 3.09 -18.99 9.25
N ARG A 168 3.53 -17.84 8.74
CA ARG A 168 3.79 -17.61 7.32
C ARG A 168 5.28 -17.45 7.06
N ASP A 169 5.79 -18.15 6.04
CA ASP A 169 7.15 -17.93 5.56
C ASP A 169 7.21 -16.59 4.83
N VAL A 170 8.07 -15.70 5.32
CA VAL A 170 8.24 -14.35 4.81
C VAL A 170 9.67 -14.19 4.31
N VAL A 171 9.84 -13.73 3.06
CA VAL A 171 11.16 -13.47 2.48
C VAL A 171 11.77 -12.19 3.03
N ALA A 172 13.10 -12.13 2.99
CA ALA A 172 13.83 -10.92 3.36
C ALA A 172 13.50 -9.76 2.41
N LEU A 173 13.37 -8.56 2.98
CA LEU A 173 13.39 -7.32 2.23
C LEU A 173 14.82 -7.08 1.74
N ARG A 174 14.96 -6.82 0.44
CA ARG A 174 16.24 -6.58 -0.23
C ARG A 174 16.49 -5.09 -0.42
N ARG A 175 15.42 -4.32 -0.61
CA ARG A 175 15.48 -2.89 -0.87
C ARG A 175 14.34 -2.21 -0.12
N VAL A 176 14.70 -1.25 0.72
CA VAL A 176 13.76 -0.36 1.39
C VAL A 176 14.16 1.06 1.01
N GLU A 177 13.25 1.78 0.36
CA GLU A 177 13.44 3.16 -0.07
C GLU A 177 12.42 4.05 0.61
N THR A 178 12.89 5.17 1.12
CA THR A 178 12.06 6.15 1.81
C THR A 178 12.47 7.55 1.37
N ASP A 179 11.52 8.48 1.34
CA ASP A 179 11.82 9.92 1.17
C ASP A 179 12.12 10.64 2.50
N PHE A 180 12.29 9.86 3.57
CA PHE A 180 12.71 10.27 4.90
C PHE A 180 13.81 9.34 5.42
N ASP A 181 14.63 9.83 6.34
CA ASP A 181 15.70 9.01 6.92
C ASP A 181 15.13 7.97 7.90
N VAL A 182 15.43 6.70 7.67
CA VAL A 182 15.05 5.60 8.59
C VAL A 182 16.16 5.33 9.61
N GLU A 183 17.41 5.65 9.28
CA GLU A 183 18.63 5.23 10.01
C GLU A 183 19.14 6.19 11.10
N SER A 184 18.56 7.39 11.27
CA SER A 184 19.13 8.43 12.16
C SER A 184 18.44 8.54 13.53
N ASP A 185 19.14 8.23 14.62
CA ASP A 185 18.66 8.40 16.00
C ASP A 185 18.27 9.84 16.35
#